data_AF-A0A0A2VWL8-F1
#
_entry.id   AF-A0A0A2VWL8-F1
#
_cell.length_a   1.000
_cell.length_b   1.000
_cell.length_c   1.000
_cell.angle_alpha   90.00
_cell.angle_beta   90.00
_cell.angle_gamma   90.00
#
_symmetry.space_group_name_H-M   'P 1'
#
loop_
_entity.id
_entity.type
_entity.pdbx_description
1 polymer ?
#
loop_
_entity_poly.entity_id
_entity_poly.type
_entity_poly.pdbx_seq_one_letter_code
_entity_poly.pdbx_strand_id
1 'polypeptide(L)'
;MTEKLEKPTPKPHSSFTVSSGCLCYGHLHNMCHGLTLPPQPFPNAVEWHIDGTVKSQTVHYNITALNGTWRAYELVDSRSGERTAWFVCHDSVSPETEVDKMLRRRDCGRGVLPINRYDWGYYDERCKDEASDDSDQSDHLFSGEEEGESLGLVDCAHARDYIGLWKDVPPPQRESQAHGLWMDVMGEYMFGRFGFTDDHKAARSFFWFTTCTEFAFTTFAGLETTLRVFESDQDRMSRLLREGFNMDGLELVQSELQEHQQSGTVPPDDGLRGPHEAADYILDAQDADLIASRAHGPPPNPADEPMPHLSAYWRSACLEVINEALLSYLDSLVTLTSHSSSADDDTVSKESIAASLFPKHHDQENTVDKWMYTAIMDPRSSPSVITSRKAFADKISAFLHSRSDGRDLGMLRVEGFIQGLAAAVEFLCSEMLELAGNSAMDHCRNGAIVPLDIRLSIRNDEELMAMVGCSRVYWMGGTRGWVDAASEV
;
A
#
# COMPACT_ATOMS: atom_id res chain seq x y z
N MET A 1 -15.46 -22.62 44.62
CA MET A 1 -14.36 -23.13 43.80
C MET A 1 -14.81 -23.02 42.37
N THR A 2 -14.51 -21.90 41.72
CA THR A 2 -14.65 -21.76 40.27
C THR A 2 -13.56 -22.64 39.67
N GLU A 3 -13.93 -23.78 39.10
CA GLU A 3 -13.06 -24.51 38.18
C GLU A 3 -12.59 -23.49 37.13
N LYS A 4 -11.29 -23.22 37.11
CA LYS A 4 -10.67 -22.58 35.95
C LYS A 4 -10.90 -23.56 34.81
N LEU A 5 -11.88 -23.32 33.95
CA LEU A 5 -11.96 -24.00 32.67
C LEU A 5 -10.60 -23.80 32.00
N GLU A 6 -9.84 -24.87 31.82
CA GLU A 6 -8.58 -24.83 31.07
C GLU A 6 -8.91 -24.37 29.65
N LYS A 7 -8.25 -23.30 29.20
CA LYS A 7 -8.42 -22.80 27.83
C LYS A 7 -8.00 -23.93 26.87
N PRO A 8 -8.83 -24.31 25.90
CA PRO A 8 -8.47 -25.34 24.94
C PRO A 8 -7.21 -24.91 24.17
N THR A 9 -6.22 -25.82 24.10
CA THR A 9 -4.93 -25.59 23.44
C THR A 9 -4.91 -26.20 22.05
N PRO A 10 -4.15 -25.64 21.08
CA PRO A 10 -4.03 -26.21 19.74
C PRO A 10 -3.53 -27.66 19.79
N LYS A 11 -4.17 -28.54 18.99
CA LYS A 11 -3.75 -29.93 18.83
C LYS A 11 -2.97 -30.07 17.52
N PRO A 12 -1.80 -30.73 17.52
CA PRO A 12 -1.07 -30.97 16.29
C PRO A 12 -1.85 -31.94 15.39
N HIS A 13 -1.93 -31.60 14.10
CA HIS A 13 -2.46 -32.48 13.06
C HIS A 13 -1.48 -33.62 12.77
N SER A 14 -0.19 -33.29 12.66
CA SER A 14 0.88 -34.25 12.40
C SER A 14 2.21 -33.80 12.99
N SER A 15 3.23 -34.65 12.91
CA SER A 15 4.58 -34.32 13.37
C SER A 15 5.64 -35.05 12.56
N PHE A 16 6.82 -34.44 12.43
CA PHE A 16 7.99 -35.05 11.79
C PHE A 16 9.27 -34.70 12.57
N THR A 17 10.38 -35.36 12.26
CA THR A 17 11.65 -35.18 12.98
C THR A 17 12.70 -34.50 12.09
N VAL A 18 13.36 -33.48 12.63
CA VAL A 18 14.53 -32.83 12.02
C VAL A 18 15.80 -33.32 12.71
N SER A 19 16.73 -33.86 11.94
CA SER A 19 17.99 -34.43 12.42
C SER A 19 19.24 -33.75 11.86
N SER A 20 19.16 -33.15 10.67
CA SER A 20 20.31 -32.51 10.01
C SER A 20 20.64 -31.10 10.50
N GLY A 21 19.77 -30.48 11.30
CA GLY A 21 19.84 -29.07 11.66
C GLY A 21 19.45 -28.13 10.53
N CYS A 22 18.83 -28.65 9.48
CA CYS A 22 18.45 -27.90 8.27
C CYS A 22 17.14 -28.44 7.69
N LEU A 23 16.28 -27.53 7.23
CA LEU A 23 15.04 -27.82 6.52
C LEU A 23 15.17 -27.36 5.06
N CYS A 24 14.78 -28.21 4.11
CA CYS A 24 14.46 -27.83 2.74
C CYS A 24 12.96 -27.54 2.63
N TYR A 25 12.60 -26.53 1.84
CA TYR A 25 11.20 -26.15 1.65
C TYR A 25 10.94 -25.67 0.22
N GLY A 26 9.68 -25.70 -0.20
CA GLY A 26 9.28 -25.25 -1.53
C GLY A 26 8.59 -26.34 -2.34
N HIS A 27 8.41 -26.06 -3.63
CA HIS A 27 8.12 -27.08 -4.62
C HIS A 27 9.29 -28.04 -4.77
N LEU A 28 9.13 -29.11 -5.54
CA LEU A 28 10.18 -30.13 -5.65
C LEU A 28 11.51 -29.56 -6.19
N HIS A 29 11.45 -28.75 -7.25
CA HIS A 29 12.64 -28.09 -7.80
C HIS A 29 13.30 -27.11 -6.82
N ASN A 30 12.51 -26.38 -6.02
CA ASN A 30 13.06 -25.49 -4.99
C ASN A 30 13.85 -26.28 -3.95
N MET A 31 13.31 -27.42 -3.48
CA MET A 31 14.04 -28.29 -2.57
C MET A 31 15.30 -28.90 -3.22
N CYS A 32 15.25 -29.25 -4.52
CA CYS A 32 16.45 -29.64 -5.28
C CYS A 32 17.51 -28.54 -5.26
N HIS A 33 17.13 -27.29 -5.55
CA HIS A 33 18.04 -26.16 -5.48
C HIS A 33 18.64 -25.99 -4.08
N GLY A 34 17.81 -26.08 -3.04
CA GLY A 34 18.25 -26.00 -1.65
C GLY A 34 19.26 -27.08 -1.26
N LEU A 35 19.20 -28.26 -1.86
CA LEU A 35 20.21 -29.30 -1.63
C LEU A 35 21.59 -28.99 -2.22
N THR A 36 21.70 -28.03 -3.15
CA THR A 36 22.95 -27.62 -3.79
C THR A 36 23.73 -26.55 -3.00
N LEU A 37 23.07 -25.92 -2.02
CA LEU A 37 23.59 -24.79 -1.27
C LEU A 37 23.87 -25.15 0.20
N PRO A 38 24.79 -24.43 0.87
CA PRO A 38 24.92 -24.55 2.32
C PRO A 38 23.63 -24.07 3.03
N PRO A 39 23.35 -24.57 4.26
CA PRO A 39 22.20 -24.13 5.04
C PRO A 39 22.15 -22.61 5.23
N GLN A 40 21.04 -21.98 4.85
CA GLN A 40 20.82 -20.55 4.99
C GLN A 40 20.66 -20.19 6.48
N PRO A 41 21.51 -19.30 7.04
CA PRO A 41 21.30 -18.74 8.36
C PRO A 41 20.20 -17.67 8.32
N PHE A 42 19.89 -17.06 9.47
CA PHE A 42 19.11 -15.81 9.45
C PHE A 42 19.91 -14.73 8.67
N PRO A 43 19.29 -14.01 7.71
CA PRO A 43 19.99 -13.02 6.92
C PRO A 43 20.57 -11.91 7.78
N ASN A 44 21.80 -11.51 7.48
CA ASN A 44 22.39 -10.32 8.07
C ASN A 44 21.94 -9.06 7.29
N ALA A 45 22.00 -7.89 7.92
CA ALA A 45 21.58 -6.63 7.30
C ALA A 45 22.39 -6.23 6.03
N VAL A 46 23.49 -6.91 5.74
CA VAL A 46 24.38 -6.63 4.59
C VAL A 46 23.97 -7.42 3.34
N GLU A 47 23.17 -8.48 3.48
CA GLU A 47 22.73 -9.36 2.39
C GLU A 47 21.47 -8.88 1.65
N TRP A 48 20.89 -7.75 2.09
CA TRP A 48 19.76 -7.13 1.42
C TRP A 48 20.25 -6.32 0.21
N HIS A 49 19.62 -6.53 -0.95
CA HIS A 49 19.85 -5.73 -2.14
C HIS A 49 18.55 -5.03 -2.54
N ILE A 50 18.69 -3.85 -3.15
CA ILE A 50 17.55 -3.14 -3.72
C ILE A 50 17.27 -3.78 -5.07
N ASP A 51 16.06 -4.28 -5.25
CA ASP A 51 15.56 -4.76 -6.54
C ASP A 51 14.26 -4.01 -6.86
N GLY A 52 14.32 -3.12 -7.85
CA GLY A 52 13.26 -2.15 -8.11
C GLY A 52 12.96 -1.25 -6.90
N THR A 53 11.70 -1.25 -6.46
CA THR A 53 11.20 -0.50 -5.28
C THR A 53 11.19 -1.33 -4.00
N VAL A 54 11.75 -2.55 -4.01
CA VAL A 54 11.67 -3.48 -2.88
C VAL A 54 13.06 -3.87 -2.39
N LYS A 55 13.22 -4.00 -1.07
CA LYS A 55 14.40 -4.66 -0.47
C LYS A 55 14.23 -6.17 -0.64
N SER A 56 15.05 -6.76 -1.50
CA SER A 56 15.08 -8.18 -1.78
C SER A 56 16.22 -8.86 -1.00
N GLN A 57 16.06 -10.15 -0.76
CA GLN A 57 17.06 -11.02 -0.15
C GLN A 57 17.11 -12.33 -0.93
N THR A 58 18.28 -12.96 -0.99
CA THR A 58 18.40 -14.24 -1.68
C THR A 58 17.78 -15.37 -0.84
N VAL A 59 16.91 -16.15 -1.48
CA VAL A 59 16.27 -17.33 -0.90
C VAL A 59 16.96 -18.60 -1.42
N HIS A 60 17.45 -19.44 -0.51
CA HIS A 60 18.15 -20.69 -0.84
C HIS A 60 17.23 -21.90 -0.91
N TYR A 61 15.98 -21.82 -0.44
CA TYR A 61 15.06 -22.97 -0.26
C TYR A 61 15.60 -24.08 0.67
N ASN A 62 16.61 -23.73 1.45
CA ASN A 62 17.02 -24.45 2.65
C ASN A 62 17.14 -23.44 3.80
N ILE A 63 17.09 -23.90 5.04
CA ILE A 63 17.24 -23.02 6.20
C ILE A 63 17.74 -23.78 7.42
N THR A 64 18.65 -23.17 8.17
CA THR A 64 19.07 -23.67 9.49
C THR A 64 17.87 -23.81 10.43
N ALA A 65 17.77 -24.93 11.13
CA ALA A 65 16.58 -25.29 11.91
C ALA A 65 16.94 -26.07 13.19
N LEU A 66 16.07 -25.99 14.20
CA LEU A 66 16.21 -26.78 15.42
C LEU A 66 16.04 -28.27 15.13
N ASN A 67 16.96 -29.07 15.66
CA ASN A 67 16.82 -30.53 15.70
C ASN A 67 15.76 -30.94 16.72
N GLY A 68 15.01 -31.99 16.39
CA GLY A 68 13.98 -32.55 17.25
C GLY A 68 12.64 -32.72 16.53
N THR A 69 11.59 -32.86 17.31
CA THR A 69 10.23 -33.05 16.79
C THR A 69 9.60 -31.72 16.45
N TRP A 70 9.08 -31.63 15.23
CA TRP A 70 8.28 -30.51 14.74
C TRP A 70 6.82 -30.96 14.64
N ARG A 71 5.92 -30.09 15.06
CA ARG A 71 4.46 -30.29 15.04
C ARG A 71 3.84 -29.37 14.02
N ALA A 72 2.98 -29.94 13.18
CA ALA A 72 2.19 -29.21 12.21
C ALA A 72 0.77 -29.03 12.74
N TYR A 73 0.24 -27.83 12.57
CA TYR A 73 -1.09 -27.42 12.97
C TYR A 73 -1.81 -26.88 11.75
N GLU A 74 -3.02 -27.39 11.53
CA GLU A 74 -3.93 -26.85 10.53
C GLU A 74 -4.58 -25.58 11.07
N LEU A 75 -4.63 -24.57 10.22
CA LEU A 75 -5.36 -23.36 10.46
C LEU A 75 -6.56 -23.33 9.50
N VAL A 76 -7.73 -23.09 10.07
CA VAL A 76 -9.01 -23.16 9.36
C VAL A 76 -9.74 -21.84 9.41
N ASP A 77 -10.54 -21.56 8.39
CA ASP A 77 -11.52 -20.49 8.43
C ASP A 77 -12.61 -20.82 9.46
N SER A 78 -12.87 -19.92 10.39
CA SER A 78 -13.87 -20.11 11.45
C SER A 78 -15.32 -20.13 10.95
N ARG A 79 -15.57 -19.66 9.72
CA ARG A 79 -16.90 -19.59 9.08
C ARG A 79 -17.18 -20.85 8.26
N SER A 80 -16.22 -21.28 7.43
CA SER A 80 -16.39 -22.46 6.55
C SER A 80 -15.83 -23.76 7.15
N GLY A 81 -14.85 -23.66 8.05
CA GLY A 81 -14.09 -24.81 8.57
C GLY A 81 -13.02 -25.34 7.61
N GLU A 82 -12.84 -24.69 6.45
CA GLU A 82 -11.85 -25.10 5.44
C GLU A 82 -10.44 -24.68 5.84
N ARG A 83 -9.45 -25.47 5.43
CA ARG A 83 -8.04 -25.18 5.74
C ARG A 83 -7.56 -24.01 4.90
N THR A 84 -7.11 -22.94 5.56
CA THR A 84 -6.61 -21.73 4.92
C THR A 84 -5.12 -21.52 5.09
N ALA A 85 -4.49 -22.19 6.05
CA ALA A 85 -3.05 -22.03 6.30
C ALA A 85 -2.47 -23.21 7.10
N TRP A 86 -1.14 -23.26 7.19
CA TRP A 86 -0.41 -24.18 8.04
C TRP A 86 0.55 -23.45 8.96
N PHE A 87 0.58 -23.87 10.21
CA PHE A 87 1.61 -23.47 11.15
C PHE A 87 2.40 -24.67 11.62
N VAL A 88 3.72 -24.62 11.51
CA VAL A 88 4.62 -25.71 11.90
C VAL A 88 5.63 -25.17 12.91
N CYS A 89 5.83 -25.83 14.04
CA CYS A 89 6.84 -25.40 15.00
C CYS A 89 7.51 -26.57 15.73
N HIS A 90 8.71 -26.32 16.23
CA HIS A 90 9.41 -27.24 17.12
C HIS A 90 8.61 -27.45 18.43
N ASP A 91 8.70 -28.65 19.02
CA ASP A 91 7.97 -29.04 20.24
C ASP A 91 8.16 -28.08 21.44
N SER A 92 9.32 -27.42 21.49
CA SER A 92 9.63 -26.43 22.54
C SER A 92 8.91 -25.08 22.38
N VAL A 93 8.15 -24.88 21.31
CA VAL A 93 7.54 -23.59 20.95
C VAL A 93 6.04 -23.60 21.23
N SER A 94 5.53 -22.55 21.88
CA SER A 94 4.10 -22.34 22.03
C SER A 94 3.51 -21.82 20.71
N PRO A 95 2.59 -22.57 20.07
CA PRO A 95 2.09 -22.20 18.74
C PRO A 95 1.31 -20.88 18.72
N GLU A 96 0.41 -20.65 19.68
CA GLU A 96 -0.37 -19.40 19.78
C GLU A 96 0.56 -18.17 19.92
N THR A 97 1.56 -18.26 20.79
CA THR A 97 2.48 -17.14 21.07
C THR A 97 3.37 -16.83 19.86
N GLU A 98 3.82 -17.87 19.17
CA GLU A 98 4.74 -17.72 18.04
C GLU A 98 4.04 -17.20 16.78
N VAL A 99 2.82 -17.68 16.48
CA VAL A 99 2.00 -17.12 15.39
C VAL A 99 1.68 -15.65 15.65
N ASP A 100 1.33 -15.30 16.89
CA ASP A 100 1.06 -13.90 17.24
C ASP A 100 2.27 -12.99 16.98
N LYS A 101 3.47 -13.46 17.34
CA LYS A 101 4.74 -12.79 17.04
C LYS A 101 4.93 -12.60 15.52
N MET A 102 4.74 -13.65 14.72
CA MET A 102 4.96 -13.62 13.27
C MET A 102 4.05 -12.66 12.50
N LEU A 103 2.85 -12.44 13.02
CA LEU A 103 1.81 -11.59 12.42
C LEU A 103 1.91 -10.10 12.83
N ARG A 104 2.96 -9.66 13.53
CA ARG A 104 3.13 -8.23 13.91
C ARG A 104 3.84 -7.45 12.80
N ARG A 105 3.24 -6.32 12.38
CA ARG A 105 3.67 -5.47 11.24
C ARG A 105 5.09 -4.89 11.32
N ARG A 106 5.71 -4.82 12.51
CA ARG A 106 7.00 -4.13 12.74
C ARG A 106 8.21 -5.04 12.98
N ASP A 107 8.06 -6.35 12.77
CA ASP A 107 9.06 -7.34 13.18
C ASP A 107 9.94 -7.87 12.03
N CYS A 108 9.91 -7.23 10.86
CA CYS A 108 10.97 -7.39 9.85
C CYS A 108 12.31 -6.98 10.50
N GLY A 109 13.09 -7.98 10.94
CA GLY A 109 14.33 -7.79 11.71
C GLY A 109 14.33 -8.31 13.16
N ARG A 110 13.20 -8.80 13.71
CA ARG A 110 13.13 -9.41 15.07
C ARG A 110 13.11 -10.95 15.06
N GLY A 111 13.95 -11.53 14.21
CA GLY A 111 14.06 -12.99 14.09
C GLY A 111 12.90 -13.63 13.35
N VAL A 112 12.27 -12.91 12.41
CA VAL A 112 11.31 -13.47 11.45
C VAL A 112 11.82 -13.22 10.04
N LEU A 113 11.92 -14.29 9.26
CA LEU A 113 12.32 -14.28 7.86
C LEU A 113 11.08 -14.42 6.97
N PRO A 114 10.66 -13.37 6.25
CA PRO A 114 9.56 -13.47 5.29
C PRO A 114 10.01 -14.09 3.97
N ILE A 115 9.10 -14.86 3.35
CA ILE A 115 9.17 -15.37 1.98
C ILE A 115 7.90 -14.85 1.28
N ASN A 116 8.09 -14.01 0.26
CA ASN A 116 7.02 -13.27 -0.41
C ASN A 116 6.47 -14.04 -1.61
N ARG A 117 5.34 -13.56 -2.16
CA ARG A 117 4.63 -14.18 -3.29
C ARG A 117 5.48 -14.53 -4.51
N TYR A 118 6.55 -13.77 -4.76
CA TYR A 118 7.43 -13.96 -5.92
C TYR A 118 8.68 -14.80 -5.63
N ASP A 119 8.83 -15.28 -4.39
CA ASP A 119 9.96 -16.11 -3.99
C ASP A 119 9.66 -17.61 -4.15
N TRP A 120 8.53 -18.00 -4.75
CA TRP A 120 8.07 -19.39 -4.84
C TRP A 120 8.23 -19.97 -6.24
N GLY A 121 8.11 -21.30 -6.32
CA GLY A 121 8.47 -22.09 -7.50
C GLY A 121 7.88 -21.67 -8.86
N TYR A 122 6.68 -21.09 -8.91
CA TYR A 122 6.17 -20.54 -10.18
C TYR A 122 7.11 -19.47 -10.76
N TYR A 123 7.67 -18.62 -9.89
CA TYR A 123 8.55 -17.50 -10.23
C TYR A 123 10.05 -17.84 -10.19
N ASP A 124 10.41 -19.09 -9.89
CA ASP A 124 11.80 -19.52 -9.71
C ASP A 124 12.18 -20.63 -10.70
N GLU A 125 13.12 -20.37 -11.61
CA GLU A 125 13.51 -21.34 -12.65
C GLU A 125 14.63 -22.31 -12.21
N ARG A 126 15.17 -22.17 -11.00
CA ARG A 126 16.35 -22.93 -10.58
C ARG A 126 15.99 -24.40 -10.33
N CYS A 127 16.74 -25.32 -10.95
CA CYS A 127 16.56 -26.77 -10.85
C CYS A 127 15.18 -27.29 -11.32
N LYS A 128 14.39 -26.49 -12.07
CA LYS A 128 13.11 -26.94 -12.64
C LYS A 128 13.28 -28.13 -13.59
N ASP A 129 14.40 -28.21 -14.30
CA ASP A 129 14.75 -29.32 -15.19
C ASP A 129 15.07 -30.63 -14.45
N GLU A 130 15.48 -30.56 -13.18
CA GLU A 130 15.82 -31.74 -12.37
C GLU A 130 14.62 -32.37 -11.66
N ALA A 131 13.64 -31.56 -11.28
CA ALA A 131 12.43 -31.98 -10.58
C ALA A 131 11.25 -31.05 -10.90
N SER A 132 10.73 -31.15 -12.12
CA SER A 132 9.52 -30.43 -12.51
C SER A 132 8.31 -31.01 -11.77
N ASP A 133 7.52 -30.13 -11.17
CA ASP A 133 6.12 -30.43 -10.87
C ASP A 133 5.35 -30.23 -12.19
N ASP A 134 5.48 -31.17 -13.14
CA ASP A 134 4.85 -31.13 -14.48
C ASP A 134 3.30 -31.28 -14.41
N SER A 135 2.65 -30.43 -13.61
CA SER A 135 1.31 -29.91 -13.87
C SER A 135 1.35 -28.57 -14.62
N ASP A 136 2.53 -28.11 -15.06
CA ASP A 136 2.71 -27.03 -16.06
C ASP A 136 2.22 -27.46 -17.47
N GLN A 137 1.09 -28.19 -17.56
CA GLN A 137 0.31 -28.22 -18.79
C GLN A 137 -0.50 -26.94 -18.87
N SER A 138 -0.05 -26.12 -19.81
CA SER A 138 -0.62 -24.93 -20.42
C SER A 138 -2.10 -24.97 -20.87
N ASP A 139 -2.94 -25.82 -20.28
CA ASP A 139 -4.36 -25.98 -20.64
C ASP A 139 -5.34 -25.59 -19.50
N HIS A 140 -4.85 -25.21 -18.31
CA HIS A 140 -5.72 -24.90 -17.15
C HIS A 140 -6.36 -23.52 -17.15
N LEU A 141 -6.02 -22.64 -18.09
CA LEU A 141 -6.59 -21.28 -18.24
C LEU A 141 -8.13 -21.23 -18.46
N PHE A 142 -8.81 -22.38 -18.58
CA PHE A 142 -10.26 -22.44 -18.87
C PHE A 142 -11.09 -23.47 -18.08
N SER A 143 -10.51 -24.21 -17.13
CA SER A 143 -11.28 -25.09 -16.25
C SER A 143 -11.36 -24.46 -14.87
N GLY A 144 -12.48 -23.80 -14.53
CA GLY A 144 -12.72 -23.23 -13.21
C GLY A 144 -12.87 -24.27 -12.09
N GLU A 145 -11.90 -25.18 -11.96
CA GLU A 145 -11.71 -26.05 -10.81
C GLU A 145 -10.78 -25.31 -9.83
N GLU A 146 -11.22 -25.20 -8.58
CA GLU A 146 -10.62 -24.37 -7.52
C GLU A 146 -9.12 -24.70 -7.34
N GLU A 147 -8.24 -23.76 -7.69
CA GLU A 147 -6.79 -23.94 -7.64
C GLU A 147 -6.29 -23.93 -6.18
N GLY A 148 -5.48 -24.95 -5.84
CA GLY A 148 -4.84 -25.08 -4.54
C GLY A 148 -3.32 -25.13 -4.67
N GLU A 149 -2.64 -24.51 -3.72
CA GLU A 149 -1.19 -24.49 -3.62
C GLU A 149 -0.69 -25.60 -2.70
N SER A 150 0.55 -26.05 -2.93
CA SER A 150 1.15 -27.09 -2.10
C SER A 150 2.64 -26.86 -1.87
N LEU A 151 3.15 -27.40 -0.76
CA LEU A 151 4.49 -27.11 -0.29
C LEU A 151 5.08 -28.28 0.49
N GLY A 152 6.33 -28.62 0.19
CA GLY A 152 7.15 -29.51 1.01
C GLY A 152 7.89 -28.76 2.11
N LEU A 153 8.02 -29.39 3.28
CA LEU A 153 8.92 -28.98 4.36
C LEU A 153 9.62 -30.22 4.92
N VAL A 154 10.90 -30.40 4.63
CA VAL A 154 11.60 -31.67 4.81
C VAL A 154 12.97 -31.48 5.46
N ASP A 155 13.36 -32.39 6.36
CA ASP A 155 14.73 -32.48 6.86
C ASP A 155 15.71 -32.65 5.69
N CYS A 156 16.71 -31.76 5.61
CA CYS A 156 17.65 -31.71 4.48
C CYS A 156 18.35 -33.05 4.21
N ALA A 157 18.62 -33.85 5.25
CA ALA A 157 19.20 -35.19 5.09
C ALA A 157 18.32 -36.18 4.31
N HIS A 158 16.99 -35.96 4.28
CA HIS A 158 16.00 -36.85 3.65
C HIS A 158 15.35 -36.24 2.41
N ALA A 159 15.57 -34.95 2.13
CA ALA A 159 14.89 -34.24 1.06
C ALA A 159 15.10 -34.90 -0.32
N ARG A 160 16.31 -35.39 -0.64
CA ARG A 160 16.57 -36.08 -1.92
C ARG A 160 15.70 -37.32 -2.10
N ASP A 161 15.54 -38.12 -1.05
CA ASP A 161 14.75 -39.34 -1.10
C ASP A 161 13.27 -39.02 -1.25
N TYR A 162 12.77 -37.99 -0.54
CA TYR A 162 11.36 -37.61 -0.58
C TYR A 162 10.98 -36.93 -1.89
N ILE A 163 11.87 -36.13 -2.49
CA ILE A 163 11.69 -35.63 -3.86
C ILE A 163 11.55 -36.82 -4.82
N GLY A 164 12.39 -37.85 -4.68
CA GLY A 164 12.29 -39.07 -5.49
C GLY A 164 10.98 -39.83 -5.32
N LEU A 165 10.37 -39.80 -4.13
CA LEU A 165 9.06 -40.41 -3.85
C LEU A 165 7.90 -39.59 -4.41
N TRP A 166 8.02 -38.26 -4.41
CA TRP A 166 6.91 -37.35 -4.72
C TRP A 166 6.86 -36.88 -6.18
N LYS A 167 7.99 -36.91 -6.91
CA LYS A 167 8.09 -36.37 -8.28
C LYS A 167 7.08 -36.94 -9.28
N ASP A 168 6.72 -38.22 -9.14
CA ASP A 168 5.80 -38.91 -10.05
C ASP A 168 4.38 -39.03 -9.44
N VAL A 169 4.12 -38.33 -8.33
CA VAL A 169 2.86 -38.36 -7.57
C VAL A 169 2.20 -36.98 -7.64
N PRO A 170 0.92 -36.88 -8.02
CA PRO A 170 0.21 -35.60 -8.01
C PRO A 170 0.23 -34.95 -6.62
N PRO A 171 0.36 -33.61 -6.51
CA PRO A 171 0.50 -32.94 -5.22
C PRO A 171 -0.54 -33.32 -4.14
N PRO A 172 -1.85 -33.46 -4.44
CA PRO A 172 -2.86 -33.84 -3.44
C PRO A 172 -2.69 -35.28 -2.90
N GLN A 173 -1.91 -36.12 -3.58
CA GLN A 173 -1.68 -37.53 -3.21
C GLN A 173 -0.33 -37.75 -2.53
N ARG A 174 0.47 -36.71 -2.36
CA ARG A 174 1.79 -36.81 -1.72
C ARG A 174 1.62 -36.97 -0.22
N GLU A 175 1.98 -38.16 0.27
CA GLU A 175 1.88 -38.46 1.69
C GLU A 175 3.08 -37.90 2.47
N SER A 176 2.79 -37.33 3.64
CA SER A 176 3.79 -36.90 4.62
C SER A 176 4.58 -38.09 5.18
N GLN A 177 5.83 -37.83 5.54
CA GLN A 177 6.81 -38.85 5.93
C GLN A 177 7.38 -38.58 7.33
N ALA A 178 8.16 -39.51 7.88
CA ALA A 178 8.71 -39.38 9.23
C ALA A 178 9.63 -38.16 9.43
N HIS A 179 10.30 -37.70 8.36
CA HIS A 179 11.24 -36.58 8.37
C HIS A 179 10.81 -35.40 7.51
N GLY A 180 9.54 -35.31 7.14
CA GLY A 180 9.07 -34.25 6.28
C GLY A 180 7.56 -34.24 6.09
N LEU A 181 7.04 -33.07 5.81
CA LEU A 181 5.62 -32.79 5.66
C LEU A 181 5.35 -32.33 4.23
N TRP A 182 4.26 -32.81 3.65
CA TRP A 182 3.67 -32.21 2.45
C TRP A 182 2.37 -31.53 2.87
N MET A 183 2.23 -30.25 2.52
CA MET A 183 1.12 -29.40 2.93
C MET A 183 0.39 -28.87 1.70
N ASP A 184 -0.93 -28.74 1.80
CA ASP A 184 -1.80 -28.20 0.77
C ASP A 184 -2.83 -27.21 1.37
N VAL A 185 -3.18 -26.17 0.61
CA VAL A 185 -4.15 -25.11 0.96
C VAL A 185 -4.80 -24.58 -0.32
N MET A 186 -6.08 -24.19 -0.25
CA MET A 186 -6.76 -23.53 -1.37
C MET A 186 -6.33 -22.06 -1.55
N GLY A 187 -6.33 -21.59 -2.80
CA GLY A 187 -6.13 -20.19 -3.15
C GLY A 187 -4.78 -19.88 -3.78
N GLU A 188 -4.66 -18.66 -4.29
CA GLU A 188 -3.51 -18.22 -5.08
C GLU A 188 -2.50 -17.42 -4.23
N TYR A 189 -1.26 -17.33 -4.70
CA TYR A 189 -0.13 -16.59 -4.13
C TYR A 189 0.25 -17.00 -2.70
N MET A 190 1.39 -17.67 -2.59
CA MET A 190 1.92 -18.19 -1.34
C MET A 190 2.70 -17.13 -0.54
N PHE A 191 2.65 -17.23 0.78
CA PHE A 191 3.48 -16.45 1.70
C PHE A 191 4.01 -17.33 2.82
N GLY A 192 5.25 -17.07 3.24
CA GLY A 192 5.94 -17.86 4.23
C GLY A 192 6.61 -16.97 5.28
N ARG A 193 6.67 -17.43 6.53
CA ARG A 193 7.41 -16.76 7.60
C ARG A 193 8.14 -17.80 8.43
N PHE A 194 9.47 -17.79 8.42
CA PHE A 194 10.26 -18.56 9.37
C PHE A 194 10.52 -17.74 10.63
N GLY A 195 10.21 -18.30 11.80
CA GLY A 195 10.55 -17.72 13.09
C GLY A 195 11.83 -18.35 13.60
N PHE A 196 12.76 -17.51 14.04
CA PHE A 196 14.06 -17.93 14.55
C PHE A 196 14.11 -17.88 16.07
N THR A 197 15.05 -18.64 16.62
CA THR A 197 15.52 -18.50 18.00
C THR A 197 15.98 -17.06 18.28
N ASP A 198 15.97 -16.66 19.54
CA ASP A 198 16.28 -15.28 19.92
C ASP A 198 17.75 -14.88 19.62
N ASP A 199 18.63 -15.88 19.44
CA ASP A 199 20.01 -15.69 18.97
C ASP A 199 20.16 -15.75 17.44
N HIS A 200 19.05 -15.85 16.70
CA HIS A 200 18.95 -15.91 15.24
C HIS A 200 19.74 -17.05 14.58
N LYS A 201 20.05 -18.14 15.30
CA LYS A 201 20.87 -19.25 14.77
C LYS A 201 20.09 -20.36 14.08
N ALA A 202 18.82 -20.55 14.42
CA ALA A 202 18.02 -21.63 13.87
C ALA A 202 16.54 -21.24 13.79
N ALA A 203 15.89 -21.63 12.70
CA ALA A 203 14.45 -21.63 12.61
C ALA A 203 13.85 -22.58 13.65
N ARG A 204 12.80 -22.12 14.33
CA ARG A 204 12.01 -22.88 15.32
C ARG A 204 10.55 -23.02 14.92
N SER A 205 10.13 -22.31 13.89
CA SER A 205 8.74 -22.23 13.43
C SER A 205 8.68 -21.79 11.97
N PHE A 206 7.61 -22.19 11.29
CA PHE A 206 7.29 -21.83 9.93
C PHE A 206 5.78 -21.63 9.81
N PHE A 207 5.37 -20.48 9.28
CA PHE A 207 3.98 -20.15 9.02
C PHE A 207 3.78 -19.96 7.52
N TRP A 208 2.87 -20.73 6.93
CA TRP A 208 2.57 -20.71 5.50
C TRP A 208 1.09 -20.44 5.27
N PHE A 209 0.78 -19.48 4.39
CA PHE A 209 -0.56 -18.99 4.12
C PHE A 209 -0.66 -18.43 2.70
N THR A 210 -1.88 -18.17 2.23
CA THR A 210 -2.18 -17.66 0.88
C THR A 210 -2.91 -16.33 0.93
N THR A 211 -3.23 -15.74 -0.23
CA THR A 211 -4.09 -14.53 -0.29
C THR A 211 -5.49 -14.75 0.28
N CYS A 212 -5.98 -15.99 0.29
CA CYS A 212 -7.29 -16.34 0.85
C CYS A 212 -7.29 -16.43 2.40
N THR A 213 -6.14 -16.24 3.06
CA THR A 213 -6.06 -16.33 4.52
C THR A 213 -6.47 -15.03 5.20
N GLU A 214 -7.72 -14.95 5.65
CA GLU A 214 -8.20 -13.84 6.47
C GLU A 214 -7.90 -14.07 7.97
N PHE A 215 -6.78 -13.53 8.48
CA PHE A 215 -6.35 -13.79 9.87
C PHE A 215 -7.38 -13.46 10.96
N ALA A 216 -8.32 -12.55 10.69
CA ALA A 216 -9.41 -12.21 11.59
C ALA A 216 -10.44 -13.35 11.75
N PHE A 217 -10.53 -14.22 10.74
CA PHE A 217 -11.42 -15.38 10.69
C PHE A 217 -10.66 -16.70 10.71
N THR A 218 -9.34 -16.72 10.60
CA THR A 218 -8.53 -17.93 10.74
C THR A 218 -8.32 -18.32 12.21
N THR A 219 -8.46 -19.60 12.54
CA THR A 219 -8.23 -20.17 13.89
C THR A 219 -7.46 -21.49 13.79
N PHE A 220 -6.87 -21.97 14.89
CA PHE A 220 -6.37 -23.35 14.95
C PHE A 220 -7.56 -24.32 14.87
N ALA A 221 -7.39 -25.40 14.10
CA ALA A 221 -8.43 -26.42 13.96
C ALA A 221 -8.94 -26.89 15.33
N GLY A 222 -10.26 -26.77 15.55
CA GLY A 222 -10.92 -27.12 16.80
C GLY A 222 -10.92 -26.05 17.90
N LEU A 223 -10.40 -24.85 17.64
CA LEU A 223 -10.49 -23.69 18.53
C LEU A 223 -11.43 -22.60 17.98
N GLU A 224 -12.03 -21.83 18.87
CA GLU A 224 -12.89 -20.68 18.52
C GLU A 224 -12.13 -19.35 18.47
N THR A 225 -10.94 -19.27 19.09
CA THR A 225 -10.16 -18.02 19.14
C THR A 225 -9.37 -17.82 17.86
N THR A 226 -9.71 -16.78 17.10
CA THR A 226 -9.04 -16.43 15.84
C THR A 226 -7.66 -15.81 16.06
N LEU A 227 -6.83 -15.83 15.02
CA LEU A 227 -5.44 -15.33 15.07
C LEU A 227 -5.37 -13.81 15.24
N ARG A 228 -6.37 -13.09 14.73
CA ARG A 228 -6.55 -11.65 14.90
C ARG A 228 -7.99 -11.34 15.27
N VAL A 229 -8.16 -10.27 16.04
CA VAL A 229 -9.49 -9.73 16.30
C VAL A 229 -9.95 -9.02 15.03
N PHE A 230 -11.14 -9.36 14.54
CA PHE A 230 -11.77 -8.58 13.48
C PHE A 230 -11.96 -7.14 13.97
N GLU A 231 -11.43 -6.19 13.22
CA GLU A 231 -11.56 -4.77 13.50
C GLU A 231 -12.19 -4.15 12.25
N SER A 232 -13.37 -3.55 12.39
CA SER A 232 -13.97 -2.80 11.30
C SER A 232 -13.13 -1.57 10.97
N ASP A 233 -13.25 -1.06 9.75
CA ASP A 233 -12.59 0.19 9.34
C ASP A 233 -12.90 1.38 10.27
N GLN A 234 -14.13 1.44 10.78
CA GLN A 234 -14.56 2.45 11.74
C GLN A 234 -13.88 2.26 13.11
N ASP A 235 -13.79 1.03 13.61
CA ASP A 235 -13.10 0.72 14.87
C ASP A 235 -11.60 1.01 14.76
N ARG A 236 -11.01 0.68 13.61
CA ARG A 236 -9.61 0.92 13.31
C ARG A 236 -9.30 2.41 13.31
N MET A 237 -10.10 3.22 12.63
CA MET A 237 -9.96 4.68 12.65
C MET A 237 -10.07 5.22 14.08
N SER A 238 -11.08 4.78 14.84
CA SER A 238 -11.29 5.17 16.23
C SER A 238 -10.12 4.80 17.14
N ARG A 239 -9.54 3.60 16.95
CA ARG A 239 -8.35 3.16 17.68
C ARG A 239 -7.12 3.99 17.32
N LEU A 240 -6.89 4.27 16.04
CA LEU A 240 -5.75 5.07 15.58
C LEU A 240 -5.78 6.49 16.16
N LEU A 241 -6.98 7.10 16.24
CA LEU A 241 -7.18 8.38 16.91
C LEU A 241 -6.88 8.28 18.41
N ARG A 242 -7.41 7.25 19.09
CA ARG A 242 -7.19 7.03 20.53
C ARG A 242 -5.72 6.77 20.89
N GLU A 243 -4.98 6.10 20.02
CA GLU A 243 -3.55 5.81 20.17
C GLU A 243 -2.67 7.03 19.83
N GLY A 244 -3.26 8.13 19.34
CA GLY A 244 -2.52 9.33 18.97
C GLY A 244 -1.62 9.14 17.74
N PHE A 245 -2.02 8.28 16.81
CA PHE A 245 -1.24 8.05 15.60
C PHE A 245 -1.17 9.36 14.77
N ASN A 246 0.05 9.75 14.37
CA ASN A 246 0.25 10.95 13.56
C ASN A 246 -0.23 10.71 12.12
N MET A 247 -1.36 11.31 11.75
CA MET A 247 -1.98 11.19 10.42
C MET A 247 -1.65 12.37 9.50
N ASP A 248 -0.68 13.20 9.88
CA ASP A 248 -0.22 14.29 9.00
C ASP A 248 0.58 13.76 7.80
N GLY A 249 1.39 12.73 8.00
CA GLY A 249 2.17 12.09 6.94
C GLY A 249 3.48 12.79 6.54
N LEU A 250 3.83 13.91 7.19
CA LEU A 250 5.07 14.63 6.91
C LEU A 250 6.34 13.79 7.14
N GLU A 251 6.42 13.09 8.28
CA GLU A 251 7.55 12.21 8.60
C GLU A 251 7.70 11.08 7.57
N LEU A 252 6.58 10.55 7.06
CA LEU A 252 6.59 9.48 6.07
C LEU A 252 7.13 9.98 4.73
N VAL A 253 6.60 11.09 4.21
CA VAL A 253 7.10 11.72 2.97
C VAL A 253 8.60 12.03 3.09
N GLN A 254 9.04 12.57 4.23
CA GLN A 254 10.46 12.86 4.48
C GLN A 254 11.32 11.60 4.54
N SER A 255 10.81 10.51 5.13
CA SER A 255 11.53 9.23 5.17
C SER A 255 11.65 8.59 3.79
N GLU A 256 10.58 8.63 2.98
CA GLU A 256 10.58 8.08 1.63
C GLU A 256 11.55 8.82 0.70
N LEU A 257 11.70 10.14 0.86
CA LEU A 257 12.71 10.93 0.17
C LEU A 257 14.15 10.49 0.49
N GLN A 258 14.41 10.05 1.72
CA GLN A 258 15.74 9.59 2.13
C GLN A 258 16.05 8.19 1.60
N GLU A 259 15.03 7.32 1.55
CA GLU A 259 15.19 5.91 1.16
C GLU A 259 15.12 5.68 -0.36
N HIS A 260 14.25 6.41 -1.06
CA HIS A 260 14.00 6.24 -2.49
C HIS A 260 14.44 7.51 -3.22
N GLN A 261 15.63 7.50 -3.82
CA GLN A 261 16.13 8.57 -4.70
C GLN A 261 15.33 8.69 -6.03
N GLN A 262 14.08 8.25 -6.05
CA GLN A 262 13.19 8.30 -7.21
C GLN A 262 12.15 9.41 -7.01
N SER A 263 12.27 10.44 -7.86
CA SER A 263 11.39 11.61 -8.04
C SER A 263 11.20 12.55 -6.85
N GLY A 264 11.39 13.86 -7.09
CA GLY A 264 11.14 14.94 -6.14
C GLY A 264 12.29 15.19 -5.14
N THR A 265 13.07 16.25 -5.35
CA THR A 265 13.86 16.84 -4.24
C THR A 265 13.02 17.95 -3.64
N VAL A 266 13.07 18.14 -2.31
CA VAL A 266 12.45 19.31 -1.69
C VAL A 266 13.02 20.56 -2.40
N PRO A 267 12.18 21.40 -3.02
CA PRO A 267 12.66 22.60 -3.66
C PRO A 267 13.46 23.46 -2.67
N PRO A 268 14.48 24.20 -3.12
CA PRO A 268 15.15 25.14 -2.25
C PRO A 268 14.15 26.18 -1.72
N ASP A 269 14.45 26.81 -0.57
CA ASP A 269 13.49 27.66 0.14
C ASP A 269 12.91 28.82 -0.68
N ASP A 270 13.64 29.31 -1.69
CA ASP A 270 13.22 30.35 -2.64
C ASP A 270 12.25 29.86 -3.73
N GLY A 271 12.23 28.55 -3.98
CA GLY A 271 11.30 27.86 -4.86
C GLY A 271 9.97 27.50 -4.20
N LEU A 272 9.89 27.54 -2.86
CA LEU A 272 8.66 27.27 -2.12
C LEU A 272 7.70 28.48 -2.14
N ARG A 273 6.40 28.19 -2.12
CA ARG A 273 5.30 29.17 -2.09
C ARG A 273 4.42 28.93 -0.86
N GLY A 274 3.89 30.01 -0.30
CA GLY A 274 3.16 29.98 0.97
C GLY A 274 4.06 29.98 2.22
N PRO A 275 3.48 29.80 3.43
CA PRO A 275 2.05 29.60 3.66
C PRO A 275 1.23 30.83 3.26
N HIS A 276 0.00 30.59 2.83
CA HIS A 276 -0.95 31.64 2.49
C HIS A 276 -1.88 31.94 3.67
N GLU A 277 -2.52 33.10 3.66
CA GLU A 277 -3.48 33.43 4.69
C GLU A 277 -4.75 32.59 4.49
N ALA A 278 -5.34 32.05 5.56
CA ALA A 278 -6.57 31.25 5.43
C ALA A 278 -7.77 32.03 4.83
N ALA A 279 -7.71 33.36 4.83
CA ALA A 279 -8.69 34.21 4.15
C ALA A 279 -8.61 34.10 2.61
N ASP A 280 -7.47 33.67 2.07
CA ASP A 280 -7.23 33.46 0.65
C ASP A 280 -7.73 32.08 0.17
N TYR A 281 -8.17 31.20 1.08
CA TYR A 281 -8.56 29.83 0.74
C TYR A 281 -9.75 29.80 -0.22
N ILE A 282 -9.52 29.13 -1.36
CA ILE A 282 -10.46 29.06 -2.48
C ILE A 282 -11.50 27.96 -2.26
N LEU A 283 -11.13 26.88 -1.58
CA LEU A 283 -11.96 25.70 -1.33
C LEU A 283 -12.39 25.62 0.14
N ASP A 284 -13.67 25.36 0.38
CA ASP A 284 -14.20 25.07 1.72
C ASP A 284 -14.47 23.58 1.93
N ALA A 285 -14.85 23.20 3.15
CA ALA A 285 -15.13 21.82 3.53
C ALA A 285 -16.22 21.16 2.66
N GLN A 286 -17.28 21.91 2.36
CA GLN A 286 -18.43 21.38 1.64
C GLN A 286 -18.05 21.10 0.18
N ASP A 287 -17.36 22.05 -0.45
CA ASP A 287 -16.88 21.88 -1.82
C ASP A 287 -15.85 20.74 -1.91
N ALA A 288 -14.97 20.58 -0.92
CA ALA A 288 -14.00 19.48 -0.88
C ALA A 288 -14.67 18.11 -0.75
N ASP A 289 -15.66 17.96 0.15
CA ASP A 289 -16.42 16.71 0.28
C ASP A 289 -17.22 16.37 -0.99
N LEU A 290 -17.79 17.38 -1.67
CA LEU A 290 -18.48 17.19 -2.95
C LEU A 290 -17.53 16.73 -4.06
N ILE A 291 -16.31 17.26 -4.12
CA ILE A 291 -15.30 16.82 -5.08
C ILE A 291 -14.87 15.38 -4.78
N ALA A 292 -14.51 15.07 -3.52
CA ALA A 292 -14.09 13.73 -3.12
C ALA A 292 -15.16 12.68 -3.42
N SER A 293 -16.43 12.96 -3.10
CA SER A 293 -17.53 12.03 -3.36
C SER A 293 -17.85 11.80 -4.84
N ARG A 294 -17.46 12.71 -5.75
CA ARG A 294 -17.71 12.54 -7.20
C ARG A 294 -16.56 11.82 -7.90
N ALA A 295 -15.34 12.00 -7.41
CA ALA A 295 -14.16 11.30 -7.92
C ALA A 295 -14.34 9.77 -7.85
N HIS A 296 -14.98 9.30 -6.79
CA HIS A 296 -15.35 7.90 -6.64
C HIS A 296 -16.80 7.70 -7.09
N GLY A 297 -17.08 6.78 -8.01
CA GLY A 297 -18.46 6.44 -8.36
C GLY A 297 -19.23 5.86 -7.15
N PRO A 298 -20.57 5.79 -7.19
CA PRO A 298 -21.32 5.18 -6.09
C PRO A 298 -20.89 3.70 -5.92
N PRO A 299 -20.61 3.25 -4.68
CA PRO A 299 -20.18 1.88 -4.42
C PRO A 299 -21.32 0.90 -4.75
N PRO A 300 -20.99 -0.36 -5.07
CA PRO A 300 -21.99 -1.40 -5.30
C PRO A 300 -22.95 -1.57 -4.11
N ASN A 301 -22.44 -1.36 -2.88
CA ASN A 301 -23.23 -1.40 -1.65
C ASN A 301 -22.92 -0.18 -0.73
N PRO A 302 -23.71 0.90 -0.80
CA PRO A 302 -23.49 2.13 0.00
C PRO A 302 -23.59 1.95 1.51
N ALA A 303 -24.12 0.82 1.99
CA ALA A 303 -24.23 0.53 3.41
C ALA A 303 -22.92 0.02 4.03
N ASP A 304 -22.02 -0.56 3.21
CA ASP A 304 -20.80 -1.23 3.69
C ASP A 304 -19.53 -0.40 3.43
N GLU A 305 -19.54 0.47 2.41
CA GLU A 305 -18.41 1.33 2.03
C GLU A 305 -18.86 2.78 1.92
N PRO A 306 -18.59 3.65 2.91
CA PRO A 306 -18.88 5.06 2.75
C PRO A 306 -17.97 5.68 1.69
N MET A 307 -18.54 6.58 0.90
CA MET A 307 -17.79 7.40 -0.04
C MET A 307 -16.60 8.08 0.65
N PRO A 308 -15.46 8.22 -0.04
CA PRO A 308 -14.36 9.00 0.48
C PRO A 308 -14.79 10.42 0.83
N HIS A 309 -14.40 10.86 2.02
CA HIS A 309 -14.78 12.15 2.60
C HIS A 309 -13.67 12.65 3.52
N LEU A 310 -13.62 13.96 3.77
CA LEU A 310 -12.63 14.51 4.68
C LEU A 310 -12.93 14.08 6.12
N SER A 311 -11.91 13.51 6.78
CA SER A 311 -12.00 13.13 8.20
C SER A 311 -12.47 14.31 9.05
N ALA A 312 -13.49 14.09 9.88
CA ALA A 312 -14.01 15.15 10.73
C ALA A 312 -12.99 15.69 11.74
N TYR A 313 -12.08 14.82 12.20
CA TYR A 313 -11.03 15.16 13.17
C TYR A 313 -9.86 15.92 12.53
N TRP A 314 -9.57 15.66 11.26
CA TRP A 314 -8.45 16.27 10.52
C TRP A 314 -8.92 17.27 9.46
N ARG A 315 -10.20 17.66 9.47
CA ARG A 315 -10.82 18.42 8.39
C ARG A 315 -10.06 19.72 8.09
N SER A 316 -9.73 20.52 9.11
CA SER A 316 -9.00 21.77 8.89
C SER A 316 -7.60 21.52 8.34
N ALA A 317 -6.93 20.45 8.77
CA ALA A 317 -5.60 20.11 8.28
C ALA A 317 -5.64 19.64 6.81
N CYS A 318 -6.63 18.80 6.45
CA CYS A 318 -6.84 18.41 5.05
C CYS A 318 -7.09 19.64 4.18
N LEU A 319 -7.97 20.54 4.62
CA LEU A 319 -8.27 21.77 3.89
C LEU A 319 -7.07 22.71 3.77
N GLU A 320 -6.24 22.82 4.80
CA GLU A 320 -4.99 23.58 4.74
C GLU A 320 -4.04 22.98 3.70
N VAL A 321 -3.78 21.66 3.73
CA VAL A 321 -2.90 21.02 2.74
C VAL A 321 -3.43 21.18 1.30
N ILE A 322 -4.73 20.98 1.08
CA ILE A 322 -5.34 21.10 -0.25
C ILE A 322 -5.28 22.56 -0.74
N ASN A 323 -5.74 23.52 0.06
CA ASN A 323 -5.74 24.92 -0.37
C ASN A 323 -4.32 25.43 -0.59
N GLU A 324 -3.37 25.09 0.28
CA GLU A 324 -1.98 25.49 0.10
C GLU A 324 -1.33 24.87 -1.13
N ALA A 325 -1.67 23.63 -1.47
CA ALA A 325 -1.22 23.01 -2.73
C ALA A 325 -1.75 23.79 -3.95
N LEU A 326 -3.06 24.07 -4.00
CA LEU A 326 -3.70 24.78 -5.12
C LEU A 326 -3.27 26.24 -5.21
N LEU A 327 -3.16 26.95 -4.08
CA LEU A 327 -2.73 28.35 -4.04
C LEU A 327 -1.26 28.49 -4.42
N SER A 328 -0.38 27.58 -4.00
CA SER A 328 1.02 27.56 -4.43
C SER A 328 1.15 27.36 -5.93
N TYR A 329 0.33 26.49 -6.53
CA TYR A 329 0.23 26.37 -7.99
C TYR A 329 -0.18 27.71 -8.63
N LEU A 330 -1.24 28.36 -8.15
CA LEU A 330 -1.69 29.65 -8.67
C LEU A 330 -0.65 30.78 -8.52
N ASP A 331 0.07 30.83 -7.40
CA ASP A 331 1.14 31.81 -7.15
C ASP A 331 2.33 31.58 -8.11
N SER A 332 2.62 30.31 -8.43
CA SER A 332 3.63 29.98 -9.44
C SER A 332 3.28 30.56 -10.82
N LEU A 333 1.99 30.60 -11.20
CA LEU A 333 1.54 31.17 -12.48
C LEU A 333 1.82 32.68 -12.56
N VAL A 334 1.65 33.40 -11.46
CA VAL A 334 1.97 34.83 -11.36
C VAL A 334 3.47 35.07 -11.57
N THR A 335 4.31 34.20 -10.99
CA THR A 335 5.77 34.27 -11.18
C THR A 335 6.16 34.04 -12.64
N LEU A 336 5.62 32.99 -13.26
CA LEU A 336 5.95 32.62 -14.65
C LEU A 336 5.63 33.72 -15.66
N THR A 337 4.49 34.39 -15.48
CA THR A 337 4.04 35.46 -16.38
C THR A 337 4.70 36.82 -16.13
N SER A 338 5.29 37.01 -14.95
CA SER A 338 6.12 38.19 -14.67
C SER A 338 7.45 38.17 -15.44
N HIS A 339 7.90 36.99 -15.91
CA HIS A 339 9.13 36.84 -16.71
C HIS A 339 8.90 36.89 -18.22
N SER A 340 7.65 36.81 -18.71
CA SER A 340 7.31 36.78 -20.14
C SER A 340 6.90 38.13 -20.72
N SER A 341 6.94 39.22 -19.95
CA SER A 341 6.48 40.54 -20.40
C SER A 341 7.52 41.25 -21.28
N SER A 342 7.57 40.92 -22.56
CA SER A 342 7.82 41.96 -23.57
C SER A 342 6.51 42.73 -23.76
N ALA A 343 6.46 43.93 -23.20
CA ALA A 343 5.34 44.85 -23.35
C ALA A 343 5.17 45.23 -24.83
N ASP A 344 4.11 44.73 -25.49
CA ASP A 344 3.32 45.40 -26.56
C ASP A 344 2.37 44.48 -27.35
N ASP A 345 2.12 43.22 -26.95
CA ASP A 345 1.29 42.34 -27.79
C ASP A 345 -0.18 42.27 -27.35
N ASP A 346 -1.05 43.08 -27.98
CA ASP A 346 -2.52 43.03 -27.92
C ASP A 346 -3.10 41.70 -28.49
N THR A 347 -2.26 40.70 -28.80
CA THR A 347 -2.64 39.45 -29.49
C THR A 347 -2.50 38.17 -28.65
N VAL A 348 -2.39 38.27 -27.33
CA VAL A 348 -2.33 37.07 -26.47
C VAL A 348 -3.68 36.34 -26.47
N SER A 349 -3.77 35.25 -27.24
CA SER A 349 -4.97 34.41 -27.29
C SER A 349 -5.06 33.45 -26.09
N LYS A 350 -6.28 33.01 -25.79
CA LYS A 350 -6.55 32.03 -24.72
C LYS A 350 -5.78 30.73 -24.94
N GLU A 351 -5.72 30.28 -26.19
CA GLU A 351 -5.00 29.09 -26.66
C GLU A 351 -3.50 29.22 -26.40
N SER A 352 -2.90 30.37 -26.72
CA SER A 352 -1.46 30.59 -26.51
C SER A 352 -1.09 30.54 -25.03
N ILE A 353 -1.93 31.10 -24.15
CA ILE A 353 -1.69 31.04 -22.70
C ILE A 353 -1.81 29.60 -22.22
N ALA A 354 -2.90 28.92 -22.55
CA ALA A 354 -3.12 27.55 -22.09
C ALA A 354 -2.05 26.58 -22.60
N ALA A 355 -1.62 26.70 -23.86
CA ALA A 355 -0.54 25.87 -24.41
C ALA A 355 0.80 26.12 -23.70
N SER A 356 1.05 27.35 -23.24
CA SER A 356 2.23 27.68 -22.43
C SER A 356 2.14 27.16 -21.00
N LEU A 357 0.94 27.07 -20.43
CA LEU A 357 0.70 26.55 -19.08
C LEU A 357 0.74 25.02 -19.04
N PHE A 358 0.33 24.36 -20.13
CA PHE A 358 0.21 22.91 -20.22
C PHE A 358 0.98 22.38 -21.45
N PRO A 359 2.31 22.39 -21.44
CA PRO A 359 3.11 22.03 -22.62
C PRO A 359 2.88 20.59 -23.11
N LYS A 360 2.41 19.67 -22.25
CA LYS A 360 2.14 18.27 -22.60
C LYS A 360 0.69 18.01 -23.07
N HIS A 361 -0.11 19.05 -23.32
CA HIS A 361 -1.51 18.91 -23.72
C HIS A 361 -1.75 18.17 -25.06
N HIS A 362 -0.72 18.01 -25.89
CA HIS A 362 -0.77 17.28 -27.15
C HIS A 362 -0.41 15.79 -27.04
N ASP A 363 0.02 15.33 -25.87
CA ASP A 363 0.45 13.95 -25.69
C ASP A 363 -0.73 12.99 -25.89
N GLN A 364 -0.45 11.80 -26.42
CA GLN A 364 -1.50 10.82 -26.73
C GLN A 364 -2.12 10.23 -25.46
N GLU A 365 -1.33 10.19 -24.38
CA GLU A 365 -1.76 9.73 -23.06
C GLU A 365 -2.73 10.73 -22.41
N ASN A 366 -3.51 10.26 -21.44
CA ASN A 366 -4.44 11.11 -20.69
C ASN A 366 -3.72 11.75 -19.51
N THR A 367 -3.02 12.86 -19.77
CA THR A 367 -2.27 13.63 -18.78
C THR A 367 -3.14 14.71 -18.11
N VAL A 368 -2.76 15.13 -16.91
CA VAL A 368 -3.29 16.29 -16.18
C VAL A 368 -3.23 17.55 -17.05
N ASP A 369 -2.11 17.76 -17.77
CA ASP A 369 -1.93 18.87 -18.72
C ASP A 369 -3.04 18.92 -19.78
N LYS A 370 -3.35 17.78 -20.40
CA LYS A 370 -4.38 17.68 -21.44
C LYS A 370 -5.77 18.00 -20.89
N TRP A 371 -6.09 17.51 -19.71
CA TRP A 371 -7.37 17.80 -19.06
C TRP A 371 -7.48 19.25 -18.62
N MET A 372 -6.44 19.82 -18.01
CA MET A 372 -6.43 21.22 -17.60
C MET A 372 -6.48 22.17 -18.80
N TYR A 373 -5.76 21.87 -19.89
CA TYR A 373 -5.88 22.60 -21.16
C TYR A 373 -7.33 22.56 -21.69
N THR A 374 -7.94 21.38 -21.71
CA THR A 374 -9.33 21.19 -22.16
C THR A 374 -10.30 21.96 -21.28
N ALA A 375 -10.11 21.94 -19.96
CA ALA A 375 -10.93 22.68 -18.99
C ALA A 375 -10.79 24.20 -19.16
N ILE A 376 -9.58 24.69 -19.48
CA ILE A 376 -9.41 26.11 -19.83
C ILE A 376 -10.19 26.42 -21.11
N MET A 377 -10.04 25.65 -22.17
CA MET A 377 -10.68 25.92 -23.47
C MET A 377 -12.20 25.86 -23.41
N ASP A 378 -12.75 24.79 -22.84
CA ASP A 378 -14.18 24.59 -22.67
C ASP A 378 -14.52 24.26 -21.21
N PRO A 379 -14.78 25.29 -20.38
CA PRO A 379 -15.09 25.09 -18.96
C PRO A 379 -16.40 24.31 -18.71
N ARG A 380 -17.20 24.08 -19.75
CA ARG A 380 -18.47 23.32 -19.68
C ARG A 380 -18.28 21.85 -20.02
N SER A 381 -17.13 21.45 -20.55
CA SER A 381 -16.82 20.06 -20.90
C SER A 381 -16.84 19.14 -19.68
N SER A 382 -16.50 19.66 -18.50
CA SER A 382 -16.64 18.96 -17.22
C SER A 382 -17.70 19.65 -16.34
N PRO A 383 -18.84 18.98 -16.05
CA PRO A 383 -19.83 19.49 -15.11
C PRO A 383 -19.18 19.82 -13.77
N SER A 384 -19.61 20.90 -13.11
CA SER A 384 -19.11 21.28 -11.79
C SER A 384 -19.82 20.54 -10.68
N VAL A 385 -19.10 20.18 -9.61
CA VAL A 385 -19.70 19.65 -8.38
C VAL A 385 -19.66 20.64 -7.21
N ILE A 386 -18.79 21.64 -7.29
CA ILE A 386 -18.75 22.69 -6.28
C ILE A 386 -20.00 23.57 -6.32
N THR A 387 -20.34 24.13 -5.17
CA THR A 387 -21.59 24.84 -4.94
C THR A 387 -21.76 26.03 -5.88
N SER A 388 -20.66 26.74 -6.20
CA SER A 388 -20.65 27.84 -7.16
C SER A 388 -19.30 28.02 -7.83
N ARG A 389 -19.15 27.48 -9.05
CA ARG A 389 -17.95 27.71 -9.89
C ARG A 389 -17.69 29.19 -10.16
N LYS A 390 -18.72 30.04 -10.17
CA LYS A 390 -18.55 31.50 -10.27
C LYS A 390 -17.87 32.08 -9.04
N ALA A 391 -18.35 31.76 -7.83
CA ALA A 391 -17.73 32.26 -6.60
C ALA A 391 -16.29 31.73 -6.46
N PHE A 392 -16.05 30.48 -6.85
CA PHE A 392 -14.72 29.88 -6.89
C PHE A 392 -13.79 30.64 -7.85
N ALA A 393 -14.26 30.95 -9.05
CA ALA A 393 -13.52 31.77 -10.02
C ALA A 393 -13.24 33.20 -9.51
N ASP A 394 -14.20 33.81 -8.81
CA ASP A 394 -14.04 35.14 -8.21
C ASP A 394 -12.96 35.12 -7.11
N LYS A 395 -12.90 34.07 -6.28
CA LYS A 395 -11.83 33.90 -5.28
C LYS A 395 -10.45 33.69 -5.92
N ILE A 396 -10.35 32.85 -6.96
CA ILE A 396 -9.10 32.66 -7.72
C ILE A 396 -8.63 33.98 -8.32
N SER A 397 -9.54 34.74 -8.93
CA SER A 397 -9.24 36.06 -9.49
C SER A 397 -8.74 37.02 -8.41
N ALA A 398 -9.42 37.10 -7.25
CA ALA A 398 -9.01 37.95 -6.15
C ALA A 398 -7.61 37.58 -5.62
N PHE A 399 -7.32 36.28 -5.47
CA PHE A 399 -6.02 35.78 -5.06
C PHE A 399 -4.93 36.21 -6.05
N LEU A 400 -5.10 35.96 -7.35
CA LEU A 400 -4.11 36.31 -8.38
C LEU A 400 -3.84 37.83 -8.43
N HIS A 401 -4.88 38.66 -8.30
CA HIS A 401 -4.71 40.12 -8.20
C HIS A 401 -3.95 40.54 -6.94
N SER A 402 -4.15 39.85 -5.80
CA SER A 402 -3.42 40.16 -4.56
C SER A 402 -1.93 39.88 -4.66
N ARG A 403 -1.53 38.90 -5.49
CA ARG A 403 -0.13 38.46 -5.69
C ARG A 403 0.57 39.20 -6.84
N SER A 404 -0.15 39.99 -7.63
CA SER A 404 0.44 40.67 -8.78
C SER A 404 1.29 41.89 -8.42
N ASP A 405 1.31 42.33 -7.15
CA ASP A 405 1.94 43.57 -6.68
C ASP A 405 1.57 44.82 -7.52
N GLY A 406 0.35 44.85 -8.05
CA GLY A 406 -0.11 45.93 -8.93
C GLY A 406 0.37 45.81 -10.39
N ARG A 407 1.04 44.70 -10.75
CA ARG A 407 1.29 44.33 -12.15
C ARG A 407 -0.03 43.90 -12.80
N ASP A 408 -0.20 44.30 -14.06
CA ASP A 408 -1.32 43.89 -14.88
C ASP A 408 -1.07 42.47 -15.43
N LEU A 409 -1.87 41.51 -14.97
CA LEU A 409 -1.80 40.13 -15.45
C LEU A 409 -2.62 40.02 -16.73
N GLY A 410 -1.95 40.16 -17.89
CA GLY A 410 -2.61 40.15 -19.21
C GLY A 410 -3.52 38.92 -19.43
N MET A 411 -3.19 37.77 -18.86
CA MET A 411 -4.04 36.56 -18.91
C MET A 411 -5.43 36.76 -18.32
N LEU A 412 -5.59 37.63 -17.30
CA LEU A 412 -6.86 37.87 -16.62
C LEU A 412 -7.82 38.71 -17.45
N ARG A 413 -7.32 39.40 -18.48
CA ARG A 413 -8.13 40.18 -19.44
C ARG A 413 -8.75 39.31 -20.52
N VAL A 414 -8.21 38.11 -20.74
CA VAL A 414 -8.69 37.18 -21.76
C VAL A 414 -10.07 36.65 -21.36
N GLU A 415 -11.06 36.87 -22.22
CA GLU A 415 -12.44 36.49 -21.96
C GLU A 415 -12.55 34.98 -21.69
N GLY A 416 -13.26 34.61 -20.62
CA GLY A 416 -13.49 33.21 -20.28
C GLY A 416 -12.26 32.48 -19.71
N PHE A 417 -11.10 33.13 -19.56
CA PHE A 417 -9.90 32.50 -19.02
C PHE A 417 -10.07 32.14 -17.54
N ILE A 418 -10.54 33.07 -16.70
CA ILE A 418 -10.74 32.83 -15.27
C ILE A 418 -11.75 31.70 -15.00
N GLN A 419 -12.82 31.59 -15.81
CA GLN A 419 -13.76 30.47 -15.69
C GLN A 419 -13.11 29.13 -16.09
N GLY A 420 -12.24 29.16 -17.10
CA GLY A 420 -11.46 27.99 -17.52
C GLY A 420 -10.42 27.58 -16.48
N LEU A 421 -9.71 28.55 -15.90
CA LEU A 421 -8.76 28.29 -14.82
C LEU A 421 -9.47 27.72 -13.59
N ALA A 422 -10.65 28.24 -13.24
CA ALA A 422 -11.47 27.67 -12.17
C ALA A 422 -11.86 26.20 -12.45
N ALA A 423 -12.23 25.86 -13.68
CA ALA A 423 -12.52 24.48 -14.07
C ALA A 423 -11.27 23.59 -14.00
N ALA A 424 -10.11 24.10 -14.43
CA ALA A 424 -8.84 23.38 -14.37
C ALA A 424 -8.37 23.15 -12.92
N VAL A 425 -8.54 24.13 -12.03
CA VAL A 425 -8.20 24.00 -10.59
C VAL A 425 -9.17 23.05 -9.88
N GLU A 426 -10.47 23.07 -10.22
CA GLU A 426 -11.44 22.08 -9.71
C GLU A 426 -11.07 20.66 -10.16
N PHE A 427 -10.63 20.49 -11.42
CA PHE A 427 -10.12 19.22 -11.92
C PHE A 427 -8.86 18.76 -11.15
N LEU A 428 -7.87 19.64 -10.99
CA LEU A 428 -6.66 19.34 -10.23
C LEU A 428 -6.96 18.91 -8.79
N CYS A 429 -7.92 19.57 -8.14
CA CYS A 429 -8.41 19.18 -6.83
C CYS A 429 -9.12 17.81 -6.84
N SER A 430 -9.84 17.49 -7.93
CA SER A 430 -10.49 16.19 -8.11
C SER A 430 -9.47 15.07 -8.20
N GLU A 431 -8.43 15.20 -9.03
CA GLU A 431 -7.37 14.19 -9.15
C GLU A 431 -6.66 13.96 -7.81
N MET A 432 -6.33 15.03 -7.08
CA MET A 432 -5.75 14.93 -5.75
C MET A 432 -6.65 14.17 -4.76
N LEU A 433 -7.95 14.47 -4.74
CA LEU A 433 -8.91 13.85 -3.82
C LEU A 433 -9.31 12.44 -4.23
N GLU A 434 -9.27 12.11 -5.53
CA GLU A 434 -9.47 10.75 -6.03
C GLU A 434 -8.36 9.83 -5.53
N LEU A 435 -7.11 10.22 -5.75
CA LEU A 435 -5.97 9.44 -5.28
C LEU A 435 -5.93 9.37 -3.75
N ALA A 436 -6.30 10.44 -3.06
CA ALA A 436 -6.35 10.45 -1.60
C ALA A 436 -7.46 9.55 -1.05
N GLY A 437 -8.62 9.51 -1.72
CA GLY A 437 -9.72 8.61 -1.38
C GLY A 437 -9.35 7.14 -1.60
N ASN A 438 -8.67 6.82 -2.70
CA ASN A 438 -8.10 5.48 -2.93
C ASN A 438 -7.12 5.11 -1.79
N SER A 439 -6.22 6.02 -1.43
CA SER A 439 -5.30 5.79 -0.31
C SER A 439 -6.02 5.60 1.02
N ALA A 440 -7.11 6.32 1.27
CA ALA A 440 -7.91 6.18 2.49
C ALA A 440 -8.62 4.81 2.58
N MET A 441 -9.09 4.29 1.44
CA MET A 441 -9.68 2.95 1.32
C MET A 441 -8.63 1.85 1.52
N ASP A 442 -7.47 1.96 0.86
CA ASP A 442 -6.37 0.98 0.99
C ASP A 442 -5.85 0.87 2.43
N HIS A 443 -5.91 1.97 3.18
CA HIS A 443 -5.51 1.99 4.58
C HIS A 443 -6.57 1.46 5.56
N CYS A 444 -7.74 1.05 5.05
CA CYS A 444 -8.89 0.55 5.81
C CYS A 444 -9.34 1.57 6.88
N ARG A 445 -9.51 2.84 6.48
CA ARG A 445 -9.98 3.92 7.37
C ARG A 445 -11.39 4.40 7.01
N ASN A 446 -12.23 3.53 6.46
CA ASN A 446 -13.64 3.83 6.20
C ASN A 446 -13.81 5.04 5.25
N GLY A 447 -12.93 5.15 4.25
CA GLY A 447 -12.91 6.30 3.32
C GLY A 447 -12.56 7.66 3.95
N ALA A 448 -12.16 7.72 5.22
CA ALA A 448 -11.83 8.98 5.88
C ALA A 448 -10.45 9.48 5.44
N ILE A 449 -10.44 10.47 4.55
CA ILE A 449 -9.24 11.14 4.03
C ILE A 449 -8.60 11.97 5.14
N VAL A 450 -7.32 11.72 5.39
CA VAL A 450 -6.46 12.47 6.33
C VAL A 450 -5.31 13.15 5.56
N PRO A 451 -4.56 14.11 6.16
CA PRO A 451 -3.50 14.81 5.44
C PRO A 451 -2.42 13.88 4.88
N LEU A 452 -2.14 12.78 5.57
CA LEU A 452 -1.27 11.70 5.09
C LEU A 452 -1.66 11.20 3.69
N ASP A 453 -2.95 10.99 3.44
CA ASP A 453 -3.42 10.46 2.15
C ASP A 453 -3.15 11.46 1.04
N ILE A 454 -3.52 12.73 1.27
CA ILE A 454 -3.30 13.81 0.30
C ILE A 454 -1.81 13.94 -0.02
N ARG A 455 -0.95 13.85 0.99
CA ARG A 455 0.49 13.97 0.78
C ARG A 455 1.06 12.80 -0.02
N LEU A 456 0.69 11.57 0.34
CA LEU A 456 1.15 10.38 -0.38
C LEU A 456 0.65 10.36 -1.82
N SER A 457 -0.58 10.80 -2.07
CA SER A 457 -1.12 10.93 -3.41
C SER A 457 -0.34 11.93 -4.27
N ILE A 458 -0.04 13.12 -3.75
CA ILE A 458 0.83 14.08 -4.45
C ILE A 458 2.24 13.49 -4.66
N ARG A 459 2.78 12.77 -3.67
CA ARG A 459 4.13 12.19 -3.74
C ARG A 459 4.28 11.11 -4.81
N ASN A 460 3.27 10.26 -4.92
CA ASN A 460 3.28 9.06 -5.75
C ASN A 460 2.87 9.36 -7.21
N ASP A 461 2.32 10.54 -7.47
CA ASP A 461 1.92 10.99 -8.81
C ASP A 461 2.88 12.08 -9.32
N GLU A 462 3.62 11.78 -10.40
CA GLU A 462 4.62 12.70 -10.95
C GLU A 462 4.00 13.99 -11.51
N GLU A 463 2.77 13.93 -12.04
CA GLU A 463 2.10 15.09 -12.61
C GLU A 463 1.57 16.01 -11.51
N LEU A 464 0.95 15.45 -10.46
CA LEU A 464 0.55 16.23 -9.28
C LEU A 464 1.77 16.84 -8.59
N MET A 465 2.84 16.08 -8.40
CA MET A 465 4.09 16.59 -7.83
C MET A 465 4.66 17.76 -8.64
N ALA A 466 4.65 17.67 -9.97
CA ALA A 466 5.11 18.75 -10.83
C ALA A 466 4.24 20.01 -10.72
N MET A 467 2.93 19.86 -10.49
CA MET A 467 1.97 20.96 -10.44
C MET A 467 1.92 21.67 -9.08
N VAL A 468 1.86 20.92 -7.98
CA VAL A 468 1.65 21.48 -6.62
C VAL A 468 2.86 21.34 -5.70
N GLY A 469 3.94 20.71 -6.16
CA GLY A 469 5.16 20.46 -5.39
C GLY A 469 5.95 21.71 -4.97
N CYS A 470 5.52 22.92 -5.32
CA CYS A 470 6.09 24.15 -4.75
C CYS A 470 5.45 24.57 -3.41
N SER A 471 4.46 23.83 -2.90
CA SER A 471 3.80 24.19 -1.64
C SER A 471 4.69 24.02 -0.41
N ARG A 472 4.90 25.10 0.34
CA ARG A 472 5.65 25.07 1.61
C ARG A 472 4.95 24.18 2.65
N VAL A 473 3.63 24.24 2.74
CA VAL A 473 2.86 23.44 3.70
C VAL A 473 2.91 21.94 3.36
N TYR A 474 2.96 21.61 2.07
CA TYR A 474 3.20 20.24 1.61
C TYR A 474 4.57 19.69 2.07
N TRP A 475 5.64 20.50 2.10
CA TRP A 475 6.97 20.01 2.48
C TRP A 475 7.34 20.17 3.95
N MET A 476 6.78 21.17 4.62
CA MET A 476 7.21 21.62 5.95
C MET A 476 6.15 21.42 7.03
N GLY A 477 4.95 20.98 6.66
CA GLY A 477 3.81 20.92 7.57
C GLY A 477 3.08 22.26 7.67
N GLY A 478 1.94 22.24 8.35
CA GLY A 478 1.04 23.39 8.41
C GLY A 478 1.39 24.39 9.47
N THR A 479 0.66 25.49 9.41
CA THR A 479 0.85 26.67 10.25
C THR A 479 0.00 26.63 11.52
N ARG A 480 -1.00 25.75 11.57
CA ARG A 480 -1.95 25.62 12.69
C ARG A 480 -1.67 24.33 13.44
N GLY A 481 -1.92 24.31 14.75
CA GLY A 481 -1.88 23.06 15.52
C GLY A 481 -2.92 22.11 14.93
N TRP A 482 -2.45 21.08 14.23
CA TRP A 482 -3.26 20.15 13.43
C TRP A 482 -4.03 19.14 14.26
N VAL A 483 -4.87 19.65 15.15
CA VAL A 483 -5.89 18.88 15.83
C VAL A 483 -7.10 19.79 15.96
N ASP A 484 -8.12 19.56 15.15
CA ASP A 484 -9.42 20.15 15.43
C ASP A 484 -9.91 19.57 16.75
N ALA A 485 -10.24 20.44 17.71
CA ALA A 485 -10.81 20.01 18.99
C ALA A 485 -12.24 19.50 18.76
N ALA A 486 -12.38 18.32 18.15
CA ALA A 486 -13.63 17.60 18.12
C ALA A 486 -13.78 16.89 19.47
N SER A 487 -14.67 17.43 20.30
CA SER A 487 -15.24 16.69 21.43
C SER A 487 -16.17 15.63 20.88
N GLU A 488 -15.68 14.40 20.70
CA GLU A 488 -16.44 13.14 20.79
C GLU A 488 -15.52 11.98 20.39
N VAL A 489 -14.99 11.32 21.44
CA VAL A 489 -14.53 9.93 21.39
C VAL A 489 -15.75 9.02 21.50
#